data_AF-A0A838VN96-F1
#
_entry.id   AF-A0A838VN96-F1
#
_cell.length_a   1.000
_cell.length_b   1.000
_cell.length_c   1.000
_cell.angle_alpha   90.00
_cell.angle_beta   90.00
_cell.angle_gamma   90.00
#
_symmetry.space_group_name_H-M   'P 1'
#
loop_
_entity.id
_entity.type
_entity.pdbx_description
1 polymer ?
#
loop_
_entity_poly.entity_id
_entity_poly.type
_entity_poly.pdbx_seq_one_letter_code
_entity_poly.pdbx_strand_id
1 'polypeptide(L)'
;MIKDITQNPPSSVRRRPQIGSIARQATEDEIITYLNLPPADERYRIGQIIDTNIGIYINPRTLFYQSLIAGSTGSGKTNSCANYIRAALQMNFAVIIYDHKPDYQHIDTPNQDAKDILNSNERREHPTFYLALTN
;
A
#
# COMPACT_ATOMS: atom_id res chain seq x y z
N MET A 1 3.58 35.35 3.49
CA MET A 1 2.36 34.54 3.72
C MET A 1 2.66 33.13 3.24
N ILE A 2 2.88 32.20 4.18
CA ILE A 2 3.10 30.78 3.89
C ILE A 2 1.77 30.22 3.37
N LYS A 3 1.76 29.63 2.17
CA LYS A 3 0.54 29.01 1.64
C LYS A 3 0.34 27.70 2.40
N ASP A 4 -0.66 27.68 3.26
CA ASP A 4 -1.12 26.43 3.87
C ASP A 4 -1.79 25.58 2.79
N ILE A 5 -1.13 24.48 2.42
CA ILE A 5 -1.59 23.55 1.39
C ILE A 5 -2.47 22.43 1.97
N THR A 6 -2.70 22.41 3.28
CA THR A 6 -3.43 21.34 3.99
C THR A 6 -4.95 21.52 3.97
N GLN A 7 -5.42 22.73 3.64
CA GLN A 7 -6.83 23.13 3.75
C GLN A 7 -7.64 22.89 2.46
N ASN A 8 -7.04 22.40 1.37
CA ASN A 8 -7.70 22.24 0.06
C ASN A 8 -7.27 20.95 -0.66
N PRO A 9 -8.10 20.39 -1.56
CA PRO A 9 -7.73 19.25 -2.38
C PRO A 9 -6.43 19.51 -3.16
N PRO A 10 -5.68 18.44 -3.51
CA PRO A 10 -4.36 18.57 -4.11
C PRO A 10 -4.44 19.46 -5.35
N SER A 11 -3.84 20.64 -5.24
CA SER A 11 -3.85 21.66 -6.29
C SER A 11 -2.41 21.99 -6.66
N SER A 12 -2.18 22.16 -7.96
CA SER A 12 -0.87 22.62 -8.42
C SER A 12 -0.53 23.94 -7.70
N VAL A 13 0.67 23.98 -7.12
CA VAL A 13 1.11 25.18 -6.40
C VAL A 13 1.38 26.27 -7.46
N ARG A 14 0.41 27.17 -7.64
CA ARG A 14 0.51 28.26 -8.64
C ARG A 14 1.67 29.23 -8.41
N ARG A 15 2.31 29.19 -7.24
CA ARG A 15 3.46 30.03 -6.90
C ARG A 15 4.56 29.17 -6.31
N ARG A 16 5.78 29.39 -6.80
CA ARG A 16 6.99 28.78 -6.24
C ARG A 16 7.18 29.24 -4.78
N PRO A 17 7.60 28.36 -3.86
CA PRO A 17 8.08 28.78 -2.55
C PRO A 17 9.18 29.84 -2.68
N GLN A 18 9.12 30.88 -1.85
CA GLN A 18 10.13 31.94 -1.84
C GLN A 18 11.38 31.50 -1.08
N ILE A 19 12.53 32.12 -1.36
CA ILE A 19 13.74 31.92 -0.56
C ILE A 19 13.41 32.26 0.91
N GLY A 20 13.82 31.39 1.84
CA GLY A 20 13.49 31.51 3.27
C GLY A 20 12.13 30.90 3.66
N SER A 21 11.43 30.20 2.76
CA SER A 21 10.25 29.43 3.14
C SER A 21 10.62 28.29 4.09
N ILE A 22 9.83 28.11 5.15
CA ILE A 22 10.02 27.05 6.14
C ILE A 22 9.22 25.83 5.71
N ALA A 23 9.87 24.66 5.69
CA ALA A 23 9.23 23.37 5.50
C ALA A 23 9.10 22.65 6.84
N ARG A 24 8.05 21.84 7.00
CA ARG A 24 7.89 20.90 8.10
C ARG A 24 7.41 19.56 7.59
N GLN A 25 7.61 18.51 8.38
CA GLN A 25 6.99 17.23 8.12
C GLN A 25 5.46 17.36 8.18
N ALA A 26 4.77 16.73 7.23
CA ALA A 26 3.31 16.62 7.28
C ALA A 26 2.91 15.63 8.37
N THR A 27 1.82 15.93 9.08
CA THR A 27 1.20 14.99 10.01
C THR A 27 0.48 13.88 9.25
N GLU A 28 0.17 12.77 9.93
CA GLU A 28 -0.52 11.66 9.25
C GLU A 28 -1.90 12.07 8.73
N ASP A 29 -2.66 12.85 9.50
CA ASP A 29 -3.97 13.37 9.12
C ASP A 29 -3.89 14.27 7.87
N GLU A 30 -2.86 15.10 7.77
CA GLU A 30 -2.62 15.95 6.60
C GLU A 30 -2.32 15.12 5.36
N ILE A 31 -1.54 14.04 5.49
CA ILE A 31 -1.23 13.14 4.39
C ILE A 31 -2.49 12.42 3.91
N ILE A 32 -3.27 11.84 4.83
CA ILE A 32 -4.51 11.13 4.53
C ILE A 32 -5.50 12.06 3.81
N THR A 33 -5.70 13.26 4.36
CA THR A 33 -6.61 14.26 3.82
C THR A 33 -6.14 14.77 2.45
N TYR A 34 -4.86 15.11 2.32
CA TYR A 34 -4.31 15.68 1.10
C TYR A 34 -4.26 14.68 -0.06
N LEU A 35 -3.92 13.42 0.21
CA LEU A 35 -3.92 12.35 -0.81
C LEU A 35 -5.33 11.80 -1.07
N ASN A 36 -6.33 12.17 -0.28
CA ASN A 36 -7.68 11.65 -0.34
C ASN A 36 -7.68 10.11 -0.36
N LEU A 37 -6.95 9.51 0.58
CA LEU A 37 -6.81 8.06 0.66
C LEU A 37 -8.17 7.40 0.93
N PRO A 38 -8.44 6.21 0.34
CA PRO A 38 -9.67 5.48 0.61
C PRO A 38 -9.74 5.07 2.10
N PRO A 39 -10.94 4.77 2.62
CA PRO A 39 -11.10 4.24 3.97
C PRO A 39 -10.20 3.02 4.20
N ALA A 40 -9.58 2.96 5.38
CA ALA A 40 -8.74 1.83 5.75
C ALA A 40 -9.57 0.55 5.91
N ASP A 41 -9.20 -0.47 5.14
CA ASP A 41 -9.70 -1.84 5.31
C ASP A 41 -8.48 -2.76 5.20
N GLU A 42 -8.02 -3.33 6.32
CA GLU A 42 -6.80 -4.15 6.37
C GLU A 42 -6.83 -5.34 5.41
N ARG A 43 -8.02 -5.80 5.01
CA ARG A 43 -8.18 -6.83 3.98
C ARG A 43 -7.70 -6.38 2.59
N TYR A 44 -7.62 -5.07 2.36
CA TYR A 44 -7.30 -4.49 1.05
C TYR A 44 -5.94 -3.80 1.05
N ARG A 45 -5.16 -3.98 2.13
CA ARG A 45 -3.86 -3.34 2.30
C ARG A 45 -2.83 -3.97 1.36
N ILE A 46 -2.15 -3.10 0.61
CA ILE A 46 -1.08 -3.49 -0.32
C ILE A 46 0.28 -2.91 0.03
N GLY A 47 0.34 -1.97 0.97
CA GLY A 47 1.58 -1.35 1.40
C GLY A 47 1.36 -0.30 2.47
N GLN A 48 2.36 0.57 2.63
CA GLN A 48 2.35 1.71 3.54
C GLN A 48 3.18 2.85 2.97
N ILE A 49 2.86 4.08 3.39
CA ILE A 49 3.72 5.23 3.12
C ILE A 49 4.97 5.13 4.00
N ILE A 50 6.14 5.25 3.38
CA ILE A 50 7.45 5.13 4.03
C ILE A 50 7.52 6.09 5.23
N ASP A 51 8.10 5.63 6.34
CA ASP A 51 8.27 6.38 7.60
C ASP A 51 6.97 6.86 8.27
N THR A 52 5.83 6.23 7.96
CA THR A 52 4.53 6.51 8.60
C THR A 52 3.79 5.21 8.91
N ASN A 53 2.74 5.28 9.74
CA ASN A 53 1.84 4.15 9.96
C ASN A 53 0.66 4.12 8.96
N ILE A 54 0.68 4.98 7.94
CA ILE A 54 -0.43 5.10 6.98
C ILE A 54 -0.37 3.94 5.99
N GLY A 55 -1.36 3.05 6.08
CA GLY A 55 -1.57 1.98 5.12
C GLY A 55 -2.02 2.51 3.75
N ILE A 56 -1.62 1.81 2.69
CA ILE A 56 -2.15 2.00 1.34
C ILE A 56 -3.07 0.83 1.01
N TYR A 57 -4.30 1.15 0.63
CA TYR A 57 -5.37 0.18 0.40
C TYR A 57 -5.89 0.27 -1.03
N ILE A 58 -6.27 -0.87 -1.62
CA ILE A 58 -6.95 -0.89 -2.91
C ILE A 58 -8.39 -0.41 -2.73
N ASN A 59 -8.80 0.52 -3.58
CA ASN A 59 -10.22 0.82 -3.77
C ASN A 59 -10.82 -0.25 -4.70
N PRO A 60 -11.85 -1.02 -4.32
CA PRO A 60 -12.41 -2.09 -5.15
C PRO A 60 -12.78 -1.64 -6.58
N ARG A 61 -13.16 -0.38 -6.76
CA ARG A 61 -13.50 0.18 -8.07
C ARG A 61 -12.30 0.17 -9.04
N THR A 62 -11.07 0.22 -8.54
CA THR A 62 -9.88 0.24 -9.40
C THR A 62 -9.56 -1.12 -10.01
N LEU A 63 -10.12 -2.22 -9.47
CA LEU A 63 -9.96 -3.56 -10.04
C LEU A 63 -10.65 -3.73 -11.39
N PHE A 64 -11.61 -2.86 -11.72
CA PHE A 64 -12.27 -2.84 -13.04
C PHE A 64 -11.44 -2.13 -14.12
N TYR A 65 -10.36 -1.46 -13.74
CA TYR A 65 -9.44 -0.82 -14.69
C TYR A 65 -8.21 -1.68 -14.92
N GLN A 66 -7.64 -1.58 -16.13
CA GLN A 66 -6.36 -2.24 -16.44
C GLN A 66 -5.24 -1.60 -15.62
N SER A 67 -4.51 -2.42 -14.86
CA SER A 67 -3.39 -2.00 -14.02
C SER A 67 -2.08 -2.56 -14.58
N LEU A 68 -1.01 -1.76 -14.54
CA LEU A 68 0.34 -2.16 -14.93
C LEU A 68 1.27 -2.08 -13.72
N ILE A 69 1.89 -3.21 -13.34
CA ILE A 69 2.93 -3.27 -12.32
C ILE A 69 4.27 -3.43 -13.03
N ALA A 70 5.10 -2.38 -13.00
CA ALA A 70 6.38 -2.32 -13.71
C ALA A 70 7.52 -1.86 -12.78
N GLY A 71 8.75 -2.26 -13.12
CA GLY A 71 9.94 -2.00 -12.33
C GLY A 71 11.12 -2.88 -12.75
N SER A 72 12.34 -2.55 -12.32
CA SER A 72 13.56 -3.30 -12.60
C SER A 72 13.60 -4.68 -11.90
N THR A 73 14.55 -5.54 -12.23
CA THR A 73 14.80 -6.78 -11.47
C THR A 73 15.11 -6.45 -10.01
N GLY A 74 14.51 -7.18 -9.07
CA GLY A 74 14.69 -6.92 -7.63
C GLY A 74 13.85 -5.78 -7.05
N SER A 75 13.05 -5.05 -7.85
CA SER A 75 12.22 -3.93 -7.37
C SER A 75 10.92 -4.33 -6.65
N GLY A 76 10.69 -5.64 -6.42
CA GLY A 76 9.51 -6.12 -5.71
C GLY A 76 8.24 -6.27 -6.55
N LYS A 77 8.30 -6.30 -7.89
CA LYS A 77 7.13 -6.50 -8.76
C LYS A 77 6.26 -7.70 -8.36
N THR A 78 6.88 -8.86 -8.16
CA THR A 78 6.19 -10.10 -7.77
C THR A 78 5.49 -9.94 -6.42
N ASN A 79 6.14 -9.29 -5.45
CA ASN A 79 5.57 -9.01 -4.13
C ASN A 79 4.37 -8.05 -4.22
N SER A 80 4.51 -6.95 -4.96
CA SER A 80 3.42 -6.00 -5.19
C SER A 80 2.23 -6.66 -5.89
N CYS A 81 2.48 -7.52 -6.87
CA CYS A 81 1.46 -8.30 -7.56
C CYS A 81 0.76 -9.29 -6.60
N ALA A 82 1.52 -9.98 -5.75
CA ALA A 82 0.97 -10.91 -4.77
C ALA A 82 0.01 -10.20 -3.78
N ASN A 83 0.42 -9.04 -3.25
CA ASN A 83 -0.45 -8.24 -2.38
C ASN A 83 -1.71 -7.75 -3.09
N TYR A 84 -1.60 -7.36 -4.36
CA TYR A 84 -2.73 -6.95 -5.18
C TYR A 84 -3.73 -8.09 -5.40
N ILE A 85 -3.25 -9.27 -5.77
CA ILE A 85 -4.06 -10.48 -5.94
C ILE A 85 -4.72 -10.86 -4.61
N ARG A 86 -3.98 -10.87 -3.50
CA ARG A 86 -4.53 -11.18 -2.17
C ARG A 86 -5.66 -10.24 -1.80
N ALA A 87 -5.48 -8.93 -2.00
CA ALA A 87 -6.53 -7.94 -1.77
C ALA A 87 -7.76 -8.18 -2.64
N ALA A 88 -7.59 -8.52 -3.93
CA ALA A 88 -8.70 -8.86 -4.83
C ALA A 88 -9.47 -10.11 -4.37
N LEU A 89 -8.75 -11.16 -3.94
CA LEU A 89 -9.37 -12.37 -3.38
C LEU A 89 -10.17 -12.04 -2.10
N GLN A 90 -9.62 -11.20 -1.21
CA GLN A 90 -10.30 -10.76 0.01
C GLN A 90 -11.52 -9.86 -0.27
N MET A 91 -11.62 -9.28 -1.47
CA MET A 91 -12.80 -8.59 -1.98
C MET A 91 -13.82 -9.52 -2.66
N ASN A 92 -13.62 -10.85 -2.61
CA ASN A 92 -14.41 -11.88 -3.29
C ASN A 92 -14.38 -11.80 -4.83
N PHE A 93 -13.30 -11.27 -5.41
CA PHE A 93 -13.09 -11.37 -6.86
C PHE A 93 -12.49 -12.74 -7.21
N ALA A 94 -12.91 -13.30 -8.33
CA ALA A 94 -12.22 -14.43 -8.95
C ALA A 94 -10.93 -13.91 -9.63
N VAL A 95 -9.81 -14.57 -9.36
CA VAL A 95 -8.51 -14.22 -9.95
C VAL A 95 -8.00 -15.39 -10.78
N ILE A 96 -7.63 -15.11 -12.03
CA ILE A 96 -6.97 -16.05 -12.93
C ILE A 96 -5.53 -15.57 -13.13
N ILE A 97 -4.56 -16.43 -12.82
CA ILE A 97 -3.14 -16.09 -12.86
C ILE A 97 -2.47 -16.91 -13.96
N TYR A 98 -1.74 -16.24 -14.85
CA TYR A 98 -0.80 -16.88 -15.77
C TYR A 98 0.60 -16.85 -15.17
N ASP A 99 0.97 -17.94 -14.49
CA ASP A 99 2.18 -17.99 -13.65
C ASP A 99 3.38 -18.62 -14.39
N HIS A 100 4.00 -17.85 -15.29
CA HIS A 100 5.13 -18.34 -16.12
C HIS A 100 6.34 -18.79 -15.28
N LYS A 101 6.57 -18.17 -14.13
CA LYS A 101 7.50 -18.64 -13.10
C LYS A 101 6.64 -18.93 -11.88
N PRO A 102 6.71 -20.09 -11.23
CA PRO A 102 5.76 -20.52 -10.20
C PRO A 102 5.86 -19.69 -8.89
N ASP A 103 5.63 -18.38 -8.98
CA ASP A 103 5.85 -17.39 -7.93
C ASP A 103 4.59 -17.23 -7.06
N TYR A 104 3.41 -17.60 -7.55
CA TYR A 104 2.12 -17.37 -6.87
C TYR A 104 1.45 -18.65 -6.35
N GLN A 105 2.15 -19.78 -6.37
CA GLN A 105 1.62 -21.08 -5.90
C GLN A 105 1.25 -21.08 -4.41
N HIS A 106 1.87 -20.19 -3.62
CA HIS A 106 1.72 -20.08 -2.17
C HIS A 106 1.39 -18.64 -1.76
N ILE A 107 0.51 -17.98 -2.51
CA ILE A 107 0.16 -16.56 -2.29
C ILE A 107 -0.54 -16.26 -0.95
N ASP A 108 -1.07 -17.32 -0.34
CA ASP A 108 -1.65 -17.34 1.00
C ASP A 108 -0.58 -17.38 2.11
N THR A 109 0.67 -17.73 1.77
CA THR A 109 1.76 -17.76 2.75
C THR A 109 2.35 -16.36 2.98
N PRO A 110 2.70 -16.00 4.23
CA PRO A 110 3.32 -14.71 4.50
C PRO A 110 4.68 -14.63 3.80
N ASN A 111 4.90 -13.54 3.07
CA ASN A 111 6.16 -13.29 2.37
C ASN A 111 7.34 -13.36 3.37
N GLN A 112 8.34 -14.19 3.06
CA GLN A 112 9.51 -14.38 3.91
C GLN A 112 10.32 -13.07 4.06
N ASP A 113 10.44 -12.28 2.99
CA ASP A 113 11.09 -10.96 3.03
C ASP A 113 10.32 -10.00 3.97
N ALA A 114 9.00 -10.11 4.02
CA ALA A 114 8.19 -9.32 4.95
C ALA A 114 8.42 -9.78 6.40
N LYS A 115 8.59 -11.09 6.66
CA LYS A 115 9.00 -11.58 7.98
C LYS A 115 10.37 -11.04 8.36
N ASP A 116 11.31 -10.98 7.45
CA ASP A 116 12.68 -10.51 7.73
C ASP A 116 12.72 -8.98 8.00
N ILE A 117 11.86 -8.20 7.33
CA ILE A 117 11.67 -6.76 7.61
C ILE A 117 10.92 -6.53 8.95
N LEU A 118 9.95 -7.38 9.29
CA LEU A 118 9.23 -7.33 10.57
C LEU A 118 10.11 -7.80 11.73
N ASN A 119 11.03 -8.74 11.49
CA ASN A 119 11.96 -9.26 12.49
C ASN A 119 13.16 -8.34 12.74
N SER A 120 13.50 -7.47 11.80
CA SER A 120 14.55 -6.44 11.96
C SER A 120 14.06 -5.17 12.67
N ASN A 121 12.74 -5.02 12.84
CA ASN A 121 12.11 -3.95 13.62
C ASN A 121 11.45 -4.56 14.86
N GLU A 122 12.17 -4.63 15.99
CA GLU A 122 11.63 -5.13 17.25
C GLU A 122 10.30 -4.44 17.64
N ARG A 123 9.23 -5.25 17.62
CA ARG A 123 7.89 -5.11 18.25
C ARG A 123 6.99 -3.93 17.83
N ARG A 124 5.94 -4.26 17.06
CA ARG A 124 4.54 -4.15 17.51
C ARG A 124 3.74 -5.37 17.04
N GLU A 125 3.21 -6.11 18.00
CA GLU A 125 2.34 -7.27 17.79
C GLU A 125 0.99 -6.84 17.18
N HIS A 126 0.62 -7.48 16.07
CA HIS A 126 -0.78 -7.77 15.78
C HIS A 126 -0.88 -9.26 15.43
N PRO A 127 -1.66 -10.07 16.19
CA PRO A 127 -1.81 -11.48 15.91
C PRO A 127 -2.62 -11.62 14.62
N THR A 128 -2.05 -12.26 13.59
CA THR A 128 -2.83 -12.67 12.42
C THR A 128 -3.18 -14.15 12.57
N PHE A 129 -4.47 -14.41 12.44
CA PHE A 129 -5.21 -15.59 12.84
C PHE A 129 -4.78 -16.89 12.13
N TYR A 130 -4.90 -18.01 12.85
CA TYR A 130 -4.98 -19.35 12.28
C TYR A 130 -6.44 -19.68 11.96
N LEU A 131 -6.73 -20.20 10.77
CA LEU A 131 -7.84 -21.12 10.58
C LEU A 131 -7.46 -22.17 9.53
N ALA A 132 -7.39 -23.41 9.98
CA ALA A 132 -7.29 -24.59 9.13
C ALA A 132 -8.67 -24.94 8.59
N LEU A 133 -8.75 -25.36 7.33
CA LEU A 133 -9.81 -26.24 6.85
C LEU A 133 -9.14 -27.40 6.12
N THR A 134 -9.05 -28.53 6.83
CA THR A 134 -8.86 -29.84 6.23
C THR A 134 -10.18 -30.28 5.60
N ASN A 135 -10.12 -30.93 4.44
CA ASN A 135 -11.23 -31.79 3.98
C ASN A 135 -11.39 -32.99 4.93
#